data_AF-A0A8K1D3L5-F1
#
_entry.id   AF-A0A8K1D3L5-F1
#
_cell.length_a   1.000
_cell.length_b   1.000
_cell.length_c   1.000
_cell.angle_alpha   90.00
_cell.angle_beta   90.00
_cell.angle_gamma   90.00
#
_symmetry.space_group_name_H-M   'P 1'
#
loop_
_entity.id
_entity.type
_entity.pdbx_description
1 polymer ?
#
loop_
_entity_poly.entity_id
_entity_poly.type
_entity_poly.pdbx_seq_one_letter_code
_entity_poly.pdbx_strand_id
1 'polypeptide(L)' 'MGYVVKIDDRGRIKLPKNYSSMSSIIILDLGNFFIGIPIPKDPILFSSNVIKSERDTIKLRNDAEINMKREIEENADRH' A
#
# COMPACT_ATOMS: atom_id res chain seq x y z
N MET A 1 -6.30 5.47 -4.06
CA MET A 1 -7.51 5.95 -4.78
C MET A 1 -7.37 5.55 -6.24
N GLY A 2 -8.20 4.61 -6.72
CA GLY A 2 -8.26 4.25 -8.14
C GLY A 2 -9.32 5.09 -8.85
N TYR A 3 -9.19 5.22 -10.18
CA TYR A 3 -10.18 5.93 -11.00
C TYR A 3 -10.72 4.98 -12.06
N VAL A 4 -12.04 4.96 -12.20
CA VAL A 4 -12.75 4.27 -13.29
C VAL A 4 -12.87 5.24 -14.44
N VAL A 5 -12.40 4.84 -15.62
CA VAL A 5 -12.39 5.67 -16.83
C VAL A 5 -13.18 4.97 -17.95
N LYS A 6 -14.03 5.74 -18.63
CA LYS A 6 -14.81 5.26 -19.77
C LYS A 6 -13.93 5.23 -21.03
N ILE A 7 -14.06 4.14 -21.79
CA ILE A 7 -13.34 3.90 -23.04
C ILE A 7 -14.16 4.51 -24.18
N ASP A 8 -13.50 5.23 -25.09
CA ASP A 8 -14.16 5.67 -26.32
C ASP A 8 -14.26 4.54 -27.35
N ASP A 9 -15.06 4.75 -28.40
CA ASP A 9 -15.37 3.74 -29.41
C ASP A 9 -14.13 3.26 -30.22
N ARG A 10 -12.97 3.87 -29.99
CA ARG A 10 -11.67 3.57 -30.63
C ARG A 10 -10.67 2.96 -29.65
N GLY A 11 -11.11 2.56 -28.45
CA GLY A 11 -10.24 1.97 -27.43
C GLY A 11 -9.33 2.98 -26.74
N ARG A 12 -9.56 4.29 -26.88
CA ARG A 12 -8.71 5.31 -26.26
C ARG A 12 -9.23 5.66 -24.87
N ILE A 13 -8.28 5.92 -23.98
CA ILE A 13 -8.55 6.29 -22.59
C ILE A 13 -8.09 7.73 -22.38
N LYS A 14 -9.00 8.58 -21.91
CA LYS A 14 -8.63 9.93 -21.46
C LYS A 14 -8.16 9.86 -20.02
N LEU A 15 -6.85 9.98 -19.81
CA LEU A 15 -6.29 10.00 -18.46
C LEU A 15 -6.74 11.27 -17.72
N PRO A 16 -7.24 11.14 -16.47
CA PRO A 16 -7.53 12.28 -15.59
C PRO A 16 -6.32 13.21 -15.44
N LYS A 17 -6.53 14.52 -15.38
CA LYS A 17 -5.43 15.53 -15.32
C LYS A 17 -4.49 15.31 -14.14
N ASN A 18 -5.02 14.85 -13.03
CA ASN A 18 -4.37 14.45 -11.79
C ASN A 18 -3.39 13.26 -11.94
N TYR A 19 -3.35 12.60 -13.09
CA TYR A 19 -2.34 11.60 -13.41
C TYR A 19 -1.07 12.18 -14.03
N SER A 20 -1.07 13.43 -14.50
CA SER A 20 0.13 14.05 -15.07
C SER A 20 1.24 14.27 -14.04
N SER A 21 0.88 14.37 -12.76
CA SER A 21 1.82 14.48 -11.64
C SER A 21 2.39 13.13 -11.17
N MET A 22 1.89 12.02 -11.72
CA MET A 22 2.24 10.65 -11.32
C MET A 22 3.37 10.11 -12.19
N SER A 23 4.15 9.14 -11.69
CA SER A 23 5.29 8.57 -12.44
C SER A 23 4.82 7.55 -13.47
N SER A 24 3.92 6.67 -13.06
CA SER A 24 3.39 5.57 -13.86
C SER A 24 1.97 5.25 -13.44
N ILE A 25 1.26 4.48 -14.27
CA ILE A 25 -0.13 4.10 -14.05
C ILE A 25 -0.25 2.62 -14.38
N ILE A 26 -0.76 1.84 -13.43
CA ILE A 26 -1.17 0.47 -13.72
C ILE A 26 -2.56 0.53 -14.34
N ILE A 27 -2.72 -0.13 -15.48
CA ILE A 27 -4.00 -0.27 -16.17
C ILE A 27 -4.47 -1.70 -16.00
N LEU A 28 -5.65 -1.87 -15.40
CA LEU A 28 -6.35 -3.15 -15.32
C LEU A 28 -7.49 -3.14 -16.33
N ASP A 29 -7.45 -4.06 -17.29
CA ASP A 29 -8.52 -4.28 -18.27
C ASP A 29 -9.61 -5.15 -17.68
N LEU A 30 -10.85 -4.65 -17.65
CA LEU A 30 -12.03 -5.38 -17.21
C LEU A 30 -13.07 -5.50 -18.34
N GLY A 31 -12.61 -5.39 -19.60
CA GLY A 31 -13.39 -5.54 -20.83
C GLY A 31 -14.22 -4.29 -21.15
N ASN A 32 -15.19 -3.97 -20.29
CA ASN A 32 -16.10 -2.84 -20.48
C ASN A 32 -15.58 -1.52 -19.88
N PHE A 33 -14.57 -1.60 -19.02
CA PHE A 33 -13.96 -0.44 -18.35
C PHE A 33 -12.52 -0.77 -17.97
N PHE A 34 -11.70 0.28 -17.78
CA PHE A 34 -10.38 0.14 -17.20
C PHE A 34 -10.34 0.74 -15.80
N ILE A 35 -9.58 0.10 -14.92
CA ILE A 35 -9.16 0.71 -13.66
C ILE A 35 -7.74 1.23 -13.85
N GLY A 36 -7.58 2.54 -13.73
CA GLY A 36 -6.26 3.16 -13.61
C GLY A 36 -5.88 3.28 -12.15
N ILE A 37 -4.75 2.70 -11.77
CA ILE A 37 -4.14 2.90 -10.45
C ILE A 37 -2.89 3.76 -10.64
N PRO A 38 -2.94 5.05 -10.25
CA PRO A 38 -1.78 5.91 -10.36
C PRO A 38 -0.71 5.49 -9.35
N ILE A 39 0.52 5.35 -9.80
CA ILE A 39 1.68 5.20 -8.93
C ILE A 39 2.32 6.59 -8.77
N PRO A 40 2.40 7.11 -7.53
CA PRO A 40 3.07 8.38 -7.28
C PRO A 40 4.58 8.26 -7.50
N LYS A 41 5.24 9.38 -7.80
CA LYS A 41 6.71 9.43 -7.98
C LYS A 41 7.47 8.92 -6.76
N ASP A 42 6.92 9.14 -5.57
CA ASP A 42 7.44 8.60 -4.31
C ASP A 42 6.35 7.73 -3.64
N PRO A 43 6.37 6.41 -3.89
CA PRO A 43 5.40 5.47 -3.32
C PRO A 43 5.50 5.38 -1.79
N ILE A 44 6.70 5.53 -1.23
CA ILE A 44 6.95 5.34 0.21
C ILE A 44 6.33 6.51 0.98
N LEU A 45 6.59 7.74 0.53
CA LEU A 45 6.00 8.94 1.13
C LEU A 45 4.47 8.90 1.05
N PHE A 46 3.90 8.47 -0.08
CA PHE A 46 2.45 8.46 -0.27
C PHE A 46 1.75 7.33 0.49
N SER A 47 2.41 6.17 0.65
CA SER A 47 1.88 5.01 1.38
C SER A 47 2.06 5.09 2.89
N SER A 48 2.99 5.92 3.39
CA SER A 48 3.23 6.14 4.83
C SER A 48 1.98 6.56 5.60
N ASN A 49 1.07 7.29 4.94
CA ASN A 49 -0.22 7.71 5.51
C ASN A 49 -1.36 6.70 5.28
N VAL A 50 -1.17 5.73 4.38
CA VAL A 50 -2.17 4.71 4.01
C VAL A 50 -2.02 3.48 4.89
N ILE A 51 -0.77 3.06 5.14
CA ILE A 51 -0.44 2.00 6.09
C ILE A 51 -0.02 2.68 7.40
N LYS A 52 -0.98 3.24 8.11
CA LYS A 52 -0.74 3.64 9.49
C LYS A 52 -0.68 2.38 10.32
N SER A 53 0.52 2.02 10.80
CA SER A 53 0.60 1.12 11.95
C SER A 53 -0.14 1.80 13.09
N GLU A 54 -1.24 1.20 13.58
CA GLU A 54 -1.95 1.68 14.77
C GLU A 54 -1.04 1.66 16.01
N ARG A 55 0.07 0.91 15.94
CA ARG A 55 1.06 0.80 16.99
C ARG A 55 2.27 1.67 16.66
N ASP A 56 2.56 2.56 17.58
CA ASP A 56 3.80 3.33 17.63
C ASP A 56 5.00 2.38 17.54
N THR A 57 6.03 2.74 16.76
CA THR A 57 7.22 1.91 16.56
C THR A 57 7.92 1.58 17.88
N ILE A 58 7.81 2.49 18.87
CA ILE A 58 8.29 2.30 20.24
C ILE A 58 7.53 1.16 20.94
N LYS A 59 6.20 1.10 20.79
CA LYS A 59 5.38 0.04 21.39
C LYS A 59 5.69 -1.31 20.76
N LEU A 60 5.84 -1.36 19.43
CA LEU A 60 6.19 -2.60 18.73
C LEU A 60 7.54 -3.15 19.19
N ARG A 61 8.52 -2.28 19.42
CA ARG A 61 9.83 -2.68 19.94
C ARG A 61 9.74 -3.21 21.38
N ASN A 62 9.00 -2.53 22.25
CA ASN A 62 8.80 -3.00 23.63
C ASN A 62 8.05 -4.33 23.68
N ASP A 63 7.01 -4.51 22.87
CA ASP A 63 6.27 -5.77 22.77
C ASP A 63 7.18 -6.90 22.28
N ALA A 64 8.05 -6.61 21.29
CA ALA A 64 9.03 -7.57 20.80
C ALA A 64 10.04 -7.97 21.88
N GLU A 65 10.59 -7.02 22.64
CA GLU A 65 11.52 -7.27 23.75
C GLU A 65 10.87 -8.08 24.88
N ILE A 66 9.61 -7.78 25.23
CA ILE A 66 8.83 -8.51 26.25
C ILE A 66 8.56 -9.95 25.80
N ASN A 67 8.14 -10.14 24.54
CA ASN A 67 7.88 -11.48 24.02
C ASN A 67 9.15 -12.32 23.94
N MET A 68 10.28 -11.71 23.54
CA MET A 68 11.58 -12.39 23.52
C MET A 68 11.98 -12.87 24.92
N LYS A 69 11.80 -12.05 25.95
CA LYS A 69 12.08 -12.45 27.34
C LYS A 69 11.20 -13.63 27.79
N ARG A 70 9.91 -13.57 27.46
CA ARG A 70 8.96 -14.64 27.81
C ARG A 70 9.33 -15.97 27.12
N GLU A 71 9.70 -15.93 25.84
CA GLU A 71 10.14 -17.13 25.12
C GLU A 71 11.44 -17.72 25.70
N ILE A 72 12.36 -16.88 26.18
CA ILE A 72 13.59 -17.33 26.84
C ILE A 72 13.27 -18.01 28.18
N GLU A 73 12.40 -17.42 29.00
CA GLU A 73 11.97 -18.01 30.28
C GLU A 73 11.22 -19.33 30.08
N GLU A 74 10.26 -19.38 29.14
CA GLU A 74 9.51 -20.60 28.84
C GLU A 74 10.39 -21.74 28.29
N ASN A 75 11.47 -21.42 27.56
CA ASN A 75 12.44 -22.42 27.13
C ASN A 75 13.40 -22.84 28.24
N ALA A 76 13.72 -21.95 29.18
CA ALA A 76 14.54 -22.27 30.35
C ALA A 76 13.80 -23.21 31.31
N ASP A 77 12.49 -23.03 31.49
CA ASP A 77 11.65 -23.90 32.33
C ASP A 77 11.38 -25.28 31.72
N ARG A 78 11.62 -25.45 30.41
CA ARG A 78 11.47 -26.73 29.70
C ARG A 78 12.73 -27.60 29.72
N HIS A 79 13.86 -27.11 30.23
CA HIS A 79 15.14 -27.80 30.27
C HIS A 79 15.60 -28.11 31.70
#